data_AF-A0A266LUT9-F1
#
_entry.id   AF-A0A266LUT9-F1
#
_cell.length_a   1.000
_cell.length_b   1.000
_cell.length_c   1.000
_cell.angle_alpha   90.00
_cell.angle_beta   90.00
_cell.angle_gamma   90.00
#
_symmetry.space_group_name_H-M   'P 1'
#
loop_
_entity.id
_entity.type
_entity.pdbx_description
1 polymer ?
#
loop_
_entity_poly.entity_id
_entity_poly.type
_entity_poly.pdbx_seq_one_letter_code
_entity_poly.pdbx_strand_id
1 'polypeptide(L)'
;MNPEASWALSALCVLVAAVVRGLTGFGFAAIAVVGLAMLGSLQQAVPLVLFLEVASSVMLLRSALSEAHYPLLKRLLLAAACGVPCGIWLLTGIDSSGLTVGVYLLVGLLAIMGLARIRLPMGEGRAGAWLVGGSSGALIAAFSIGGPLVVAWLSHCGLRARALRATLIMFFFAVDLAALAGLAAASAIPAGTGQQALLMLPALLLGLWLGQQLFVRIQAEQAARFTQWLLLVLAGVGLLGRAWS
;
A
#
# COMPACT_ATOMS: atom_id res chain seq x y z
N MET A 1 20.88 1.00 -18.20
CA MET A 1 21.25 0.33 -16.93
C MET A 1 21.38 -1.15 -17.19
N ASN A 2 22.43 -1.82 -16.68
CA ASN A 2 22.56 -3.27 -16.84
C ASN A 2 21.32 -3.95 -16.23
N PRO A 3 20.72 -4.95 -16.91
CA PRO A 3 19.49 -5.60 -16.44
C PRO A 3 19.67 -6.17 -15.02
N GLU A 4 20.82 -6.78 -14.72
CA GLU A 4 21.12 -7.35 -13.41
C GLU A 4 21.14 -6.32 -12.27
N ALA A 5 21.66 -5.12 -12.52
CA ALA A 5 21.66 -4.03 -11.54
C ALA A 5 20.23 -3.54 -11.23
N SER A 6 19.35 -3.56 -12.23
CA SER A 6 17.93 -3.15 -12.07
C SER A 6 17.14 -4.16 -11.24
N TRP A 7 17.45 -5.45 -11.38
CA TRP A 7 16.86 -6.54 -10.58
C TRP A 7 17.33 -6.51 -9.12
N ALA A 8 18.63 -6.30 -8.89
CA ALA A 8 19.17 -6.18 -7.53
C ALA A 8 18.59 -4.97 -6.78
N LEU A 9 18.45 -3.82 -7.46
CA LEU A 9 17.79 -2.64 -6.88
C LEU A 9 16.32 -2.92 -6.55
N SER A 10 15.60 -3.56 -7.47
CA SER A 10 14.18 -3.92 -7.26
C SER A 10 14.01 -4.84 -6.05
N ALA A 11 14.88 -5.86 -5.90
CA ALA A 11 14.87 -6.76 -4.76
C ALA A 11 15.19 -6.03 -3.45
N LEU A 12 16.13 -5.10 -3.45
CA LEU A 12 16.44 -4.27 -2.30
C LEU A 12 15.27 -3.36 -1.92
N CYS A 13 14.62 -2.73 -2.89
CA CYS A 13 13.41 -1.92 -2.67
C CYS A 13 12.27 -2.76 -2.06
N VAL A 14 12.03 -3.97 -2.59
CA VAL A 14 11.03 -4.90 -2.05
C VAL A 14 11.39 -5.32 -0.63
N LEU A 15 12.66 -5.60 -0.34
CA LEU A 15 13.12 -5.94 1.00
C LEU A 15 12.87 -4.80 2.00
N VAL A 16 13.24 -3.57 1.66
CA VAL A 16 13.01 -2.39 2.52
C VAL A 16 11.51 -2.16 2.71
N ALA A 17 10.72 -2.23 1.64
CA ALA A 17 9.27 -2.12 1.72
C ALA A 17 8.65 -3.20 2.62
N ALA A 18 9.16 -4.43 2.53
CA ALA A 18 8.72 -5.58 3.31
C ALA A 18 9.07 -5.44 4.80
N VAL A 19 10.25 -4.90 5.14
CA VAL A 19 10.62 -4.57 6.52
C VAL A 19 9.64 -3.56 7.11
N VAL A 20 9.31 -2.50 6.38
CA VAL A 20 8.37 -1.47 6.82
C VAL A 20 6.96 -2.05 7.00
N ARG A 21 6.53 -2.92 6.09
CA ARG A 21 5.25 -3.66 6.23
C ARG A 21 5.25 -4.57 7.45
N GLY A 22 6.33 -5.31 7.66
CA GLY A 22 6.48 -6.20 8.82
C GLY A 22 6.43 -5.44 10.15
N LEU A 23 6.98 -4.22 10.16
CA LEU A 23 6.97 -3.32 11.31
C LEU A 23 5.57 -2.73 11.57
N THR A 24 4.90 -2.23 10.53
CA THR A 24 3.74 -1.34 10.70
C THR A 24 2.39 -1.99 10.35
N GLY A 25 2.41 -3.06 9.56
CA GLY A 25 1.23 -3.62 8.92
C GLY A 25 0.73 -2.83 7.69
N PHE A 26 1.41 -1.76 7.26
CA PHE A 26 1.07 -0.97 6.07
C PHE A 26 2.33 -0.44 5.36
N GLY A 27 2.17 0.35 4.29
CA GLY A 27 3.27 1.14 3.71
C GLY A 27 4.19 0.40 2.73
N PHE A 28 4.05 -0.93 2.58
CA PHE A 28 4.74 -1.69 1.53
C PHE A 28 4.52 -1.05 0.16
N ALA A 29 3.25 -0.85 -0.19
CA ALA A 29 2.84 -0.44 -1.51
C ALA A 29 3.40 0.92 -1.92
N ALA A 30 3.40 1.89 -1.01
CA ALA A 30 3.95 3.21 -1.27
C ALA A 30 5.45 3.13 -1.64
N ILE A 31 6.22 2.35 -0.87
CA ILE A 31 7.66 2.20 -1.08
C ILE A 31 7.94 1.38 -2.35
N ALA A 32 7.23 0.27 -2.51
CA ALA A 32 7.42 -0.64 -3.62
C ALA A 32 6.96 -0.02 -4.95
N VAL A 33 5.82 0.66 -5.00
CA VAL A 33 5.34 1.35 -6.21
C VAL A 33 6.29 2.47 -6.58
N VAL A 34 6.72 3.32 -5.64
CA VAL A 34 7.67 4.41 -5.97
C VAL A 34 9.00 3.83 -6.45
N GLY A 35 9.57 2.84 -5.76
CA GLY A 35 10.84 2.23 -6.15
C GLY A 35 10.76 1.53 -7.51
N LEU A 36 9.70 0.76 -7.76
CA LEU A 36 9.52 0.02 -9.00
C LEU A 36 9.09 0.91 -10.17
N ALA A 37 8.29 1.95 -9.94
CA ALA A 37 7.90 2.92 -10.98
C ALA A 37 9.06 3.84 -11.38
N MET A 38 10.12 3.97 -10.58
CA MET A 38 11.36 4.62 -11.02
C MET A 38 12.19 3.72 -11.94
N LEU A 39 12.03 2.40 -11.85
CA LEU A 39 12.78 1.41 -12.63
C LEU A 39 12.01 0.92 -13.88
N GLY A 40 10.69 1.12 -13.91
CA GLY A 40 9.81 0.66 -14.99
C GLY A 40 8.55 1.49 -15.11
N SER A 41 7.55 0.97 -15.83
CA SER A 41 6.26 1.67 -15.97
C SER A 41 5.34 1.40 -14.78
N LEU A 42 4.50 2.38 -14.44
CA LEU A 42 3.51 2.25 -13.36
C LEU A 42 2.54 1.08 -13.63
N GLN A 43 2.18 0.85 -14.89
CA GLN A 43 1.31 -0.27 -15.31
C GLN A 43 1.93 -1.64 -15.05
N GLN A 44 3.27 -1.74 -14.98
CA GLN A 44 3.96 -2.98 -14.59
C GLN A 44 4.18 -3.07 -13.08
N ALA A 45 4.46 -1.94 -12.43
CA ALA A 45 4.71 -1.89 -11.00
C ALA A 45 3.46 -2.22 -10.17
N VAL A 46 2.29 -1.68 -10.52
CA VAL A 46 1.06 -1.84 -9.73
C VAL A 46 0.64 -3.32 -9.62
N PRO A 47 0.49 -4.10 -10.71
CA PRO A 47 0.14 -5.51 -10.60
C PRO A 47 1.16 -6.34 -9.81
N LEU A 48 2.46 -6.05 -10.00
CA LEU A 48 3.53 -6.74 -9.27
C LEU A 48 3.45 -6.47 -7.76
N VAL A 49 3.22 -5.20 -7.38
CA VAL A 49 3.05 -4.81 -5.98
C VAL A 49 1.83 -5.49 -5.38
N LEU A 50 0.68 -5.47 -6.07
CA LEU A 50 -0.54 -6.15 -5.60
C LEU A 50 -0.31 -7.64 -5.33
N PHE A 51 0.43 -8.34 -6.20
CA PHE A 51 0.81 -9.74 -5.96
C PHE A 51 1.63 -9.90 -4.67
N LEU A 52 2.64 -9.05 -4.47
CA LEU A 52 3.49 -9.08 -3.28
C LEU A 52 2.73 -8.65 -2.01
N GLU A 53 1.75 -7.74 -2.14
CA GLU A 53 0.85 -7.35 -1.04
C GLU A 53 -0.06 -8.48 -0.63
N VAL A 54 -0.68 -9.18 -1.58
CA VAL A 54 -1.50 -10.36 -1.30
C VAL A 54 -0.64 -11.42 -0.62
N ALA A 55 0.55 -11.73 -1.15
CA ALA A 55 1.46 -12.72 -0.57
C ALA A 55 1.86 -12.36 0.87
N SER A 56 2.28 -11.12 1.10
CA SER A 56 2.65 -10.65 2.44
C SER A 56 1.47 -10.60 3.41
N SER A 57 0.30 -10.20 2.93
CA SER A 57 -0.94 -10.22 3.72
C SER A 57 -1.33 -11.64 4.13
N VAL A 58 -1.21 -12.65 3.27
CA VAL A 58 -1.49 -14.06 3.60
C VAL A 58 -0.62 -14.53 4.78
N MET A 59 0.65 -14.14 4.81
CA MET A 59 1.54 -14.49 5.92
C MET A 59 1.15 -13.83 7.24
N LEU A 60 0.66 -12.59 7.17
CA LEU A 60 0.21 -11.81 8.33
C LEU A 60 -1.24 -12.13 8.72
N LEU A 61 -1.99 -12.82 7.87
CA LEU A 61 -3.43 -13.02 8.02
C LEU A 61 -3.75 -13.83 9.27
N ARG A 62 -2.98 -14.88 9.55
CA ARG A 62 -3.22 -15.77 10.70
C ARG A 62 -3.22 -15.03 12.02
N SER A 63 -2.29 -14.09 12.22
CA SER A 63 -2.25 -13.27 13.44
C SER A 63 -3.28 -12.13 13.41
N ALA A 64 -3.67 -11.66 12.23
CA ALA A 64 -4.68 -10.62 12.08
C ALA A 64 -6.12 -11.11 12.36
N LEU A 65 -6.44 -12.36 12.02
CA LEU A 65 -7.81 -12.91 12.16
C LEU A 65 -8.33 -12.90 13.60
N SER A 66 -7.47 -13.10 14.60
CA SER A 66 -7.87 -13.13 16.00
C SER A 66 -8.05 -11.74 16.63
N GLU A 67 -7.39 -10.72 16.09
CA GLU A 67 -7.34 -9.38 16.69
C GLU A 67 -8.12 -8.30 15.89
N ALA A 68 -8.60 -8.63 14.69
CA ALA A 68 -9.27 -7.67 13.80
C ALA A 68 -10.66 -7.22 14.31
N HIS A 69 -10.97 -5.94 14.06
CA HIS A 69 -12.27 -5.37 14.40
C HIS A 69 -13.26 -5.50 13.23
N TYR A 70 -13.94 -6.66 13.16
CA TYR A 70 -14.84 -7.03 12.07
C TYR A 70 -15.95 -6.01 11.72
N PRO A 71 -16.61 -5.32 12.68
CA PRO A 71 -17.67 -4.35 12.35
C PRO A 71 -17.18 -3.17 11.50
N LEU A 72 -15.99 -2.62 11.81
CA LEU A 72 -15.38 -1.54 11.03
C LEU A 72 -14.83 -2.06 9.71
N LEU A 73 -14.18 -3.23 9.75
CA LEU A 73 -13.67 -3.90 8.55
C LEU A 73 -14.77 -4.08 7.49
N LYS A 74 -15.93 -4.64 7.87
CA LYS A 74 -17.04 -4.87 6.94
C LYS A 74 -17.54 -3.57 6.29
N ARG A 75 -17.59 -2.46 7.05
CA ARG A 75 -18.02 -1.15 6.52
C ARG A 75 -17.02 -0.61 5.50
N LEU A 76 -15.72 -0.70 5.82
CA LEU A 76 -14.66 -0.29 4.92
C LEU A 76 -14.64 -1.15 3.64
N LEU A 77 -14.82 -2.47 3.77
CA LEU A 77 -14.83 -3.37 2.62
C LEU A 77 -16.04 -3.16 1.71
N LEU A 78 -17.23 -2.91 2.27
CA LEU A 78 -18.41 -2.58 1.47
C LEU A 78 -18.19 -1.31 0.64
N ALA A 79 -17.59 -0.30 1.25
CA ALA A 79 -17.27 0.95 0.57
C ALA A 79 -16.17 0.75 -0.49
N ALA A 80 -15.12 0.00 -0.14
CA ALA A 80 -14.02 -0.31 -1.04
C ALA A 80 -14.47 -1.13 -2.25
N ALA A 81 -15.45 -2.03 -2.09
CA ALA A 81 -16.04 -2.77 -3.20
C ALA A 81 -16.65 -1.86 -4.27
N CYS A 82 -17.19 -0.69 -3.88
CA CYS A 82 -17.64 0.33 -4.84
C CYS A 82 -16.48 1.15 -5.43
N GLY A 83 -15.42 1.37 -4.65
CA GLY A 83 -14.25 2.14 -5.09
C GLY A 83 -13.31 1.41 -6.05
N VAL A 84 -13.11 0.11 -5.86
CA VAL A 84 -12.19 -0.72 -6.66
C VAL A 84 -12.50 -0.66 -8.16
N PRO A 85 -13.75 -0.84 -8.63
CA PRO A 85 -14.09 -0.69 -10.04
C PRO A 85 -13.72 0.69 -10.61
N CYS A 86 -13.98 1.76 -9.86
CA CYS A 86 -13.60 3.11 -10.26
C CYS A 86 -12.07 3.25 -10.39
N GLY A 87 -11.31 2.66 -9.47
CA GLY A 87 -9.84 2.68 -9.52
C GLY A 87 -9.27 1.92 -10.73
N ILE A 88 -9.85 0.76 -11.05
CA ILE A 88 -9.45 -0.02 -12.23
C ILE A 88 -9.72 0.78 -13.51
N TRP A 89 -10.90 1.39 -13.62
CA TRP A 89 -11.25 2.23 -14.77
C TRP A 89 -10.30 3.44 -14.90
N LEU A 90 -9.90 4.03 -13.77
CA LEU A 90 -8.95 5.13 -13.74
C LEU A 90 -7.55 4.70 -14.24
N LEU A 91 -7.11 3.49 -13.88
CA LEU A 91 -5.82 2.94 -14.30
C LEU A 91 -5.79 2.53 -15.77
N THR A 92 -6.89 2.00 -16.30
CA THR A 92 -6.98 1.56 -17.70
C THR A 92 -7.38 2.67 -18.67
N GLY A 93 -8.02 3.73 -18.20
CA GLY A 93 -8.58 4.80 -19.04
C GLY A 93 -7.73 6.07 -19.19
N ILE A 94 -6.67 6.27 -18.40
CA ILE A 94 -5.85 7.50 -18.43
C ILE A 94 -4.46 7.20 -19.03
N ASP A 95 -3.95 8.13 -19.85
CA ASP A 95 -2.60 8.06 -20.42
C ASP A 95 -1.49 8.04 -19.34
N SER A 96 -0.46 7.22 -19.58
CA SER A 96 0.62 6.90 -18.62
C SER A 96 1.34 8.12 -18.03
N SER A 97 1.47 9.21 -18.78
CA SER A 97 2.11 10.45 -18.32
C SER A 97 1.28 11.18 -17.25
N GLY A 98 -0.04 11.30 -17.47
CA GLY A 98 -0.96 11.96 -16.52
C GLY A 98 -1.15 11.15 -15.22
N LEU A 99 -1.19 9.83 -15.36
CA LEU A 99 -1.29 8.89 -14.24
C LEU A 99 -0.12 9.06 -13.26
N THR A 100 1.09 9.16 -13.79
CA THR A 100 2.29 9.26 -12.95
C THR A 100 2.33 10.57 -12.15
N VAL A 101 1.94 11.69 -12.76
CA VAL A 101 1.85 12.99 -12.06
C VAL A 101 0.75 12.98 -11.00
N GLY A 102 -0.41 12.38 -11.31
CA GLY A 102 -1.50 12.19 -10.36
C GLY A 102 -1.10 11.35 -9.15
N VAL A 103 -0.33 10.28 -9.34
CA VAL A 103 0.21 9.47 -8.24
C VAL A 103 1.14 10.29 -7.35
N TYR A 104 2.10 11.04 -7.91
CA TYR A 104 3.02 11.83 -7.08
C TYR A 104 2.31 12.95 -6.32
N LEU A 105 1.34 13.62 -6.95
CA LEU A 105 0.50 14.63 -6.28
C LEU A 105 -0.34 14.00 -5.17
N LEU A 106 -0.95 12.84 -5.43
CA LEU A 106 -1.74 12.12 -4.44
C LEU A 106 -0.88 11.61 -3.29
N VAL A 107 0.27 10.99 -3.58
CA VAL A 107 1.25 10.54 -2.57
C VAL A 107 1.73 11.72 -1.76
N GLY A 108 2.05 12.84 -2.40
CA GLY A 108 2.43 14.10 -1.73
C GLY A 108 1.32 14.63 -0.84
N LEU A 109 0.08 14.67 -1.32
CA LEU A 109 -1.07 15.12 -0.56
C LEU A 109 -1.36 14.20 0.63
N LEU A 110 -1.31 12.88 0.43
CA LEU A 110 -1.50 11.88 1.48
C LEU A 110 -0.36 11.92 2.51
N ALA A 111 0.88 12.15 2.07
CA ALA A 111 2.02 12.35 2.94
C ALA A 111 1.87 13.64 3.77
N ILE A 112 1.47 14.75 3.15
CA ILE A 112 1.22 16.03 3.82
C ILE A 112 0.06 15.91 4.81
N MET A 113 -1.05 15.27 4.43
CA MET A 113 -2.20 15.05 5.33
C MET A 113 -1.84 14.14 6.50
N GLY A 114 -1.04 13.09 6.25
CA GLY A 114 -0.50 12.21 7.28
C GLY A 114 0.50 12.91 8.21
N LEU A 115 1.27 13.88 7.71
CA LEU A 115 2.21 14.67 8.49
C LEU A 115 1.54 15.74 9.33
N ALA A 116 0.60 16.46 8.73
CA ALA A 116 -0.05 17.60 9.34
C ALA A 116 -1.04 17.19 10.44
N ARG A 117 -1.17 15.88 10.72
CA ARG A 117 -2.16 15.30 11.66
C ARG A 117 -3.53 15.94 11.46
N ILE A 118 -3.88 16.23 10.20
CA ILE A 118 -5.14 16.90 9.88
C ILE A 118 -6.21 15.92 10.33
N ARG A 119 -6.91 16.30 11.41
CA ARG A 119 -8.10 15.60 11.85
C ARG A 119 -9.07 15.71 10.70
N LEU A 120 -9.24 14.64 9.95
CA LEU A 120 -10.29 14.54 8.96
C LEU A 120 -11.59 14.84 9.73
N PRO A 121 -12.36 15.89 9.39
CA PRO A 121 -13.66 16.17 10.01
C PRO A 121 -14.71 15.15 9.54
N MET A 122 -14.30 13.91 9.29
CA MET A 122 -15.13 12.77 8.97
C MET A 122 -15.43 12.08 10.29
N GLY A 123 -16.60 12.37 10.87
CA GLY A 123 -17.04 11.71 12.10
C GLY A 123 -16.96 10.18 12.02
N GLU A 124 -16.96 9.52 13.17
CA GLU A 124 -16.92 8.05 13.32
C GLU A 124 -18.13 7.31 12.69
N GLY A 125 -19.05 8.05 12.09
CA GLY A 125 -20.28 7.56 11.48
C GLY A 125 -20.08 6.79 10.17
N ARG A 126 -21.18 6.18 9.70
CA ARG A 126 -21.23 5.39 8.45
C ARG A 126 -20.72 6.16 7.23
N ALA A 127 -20.97 7.46 7.14
CA ALA A 127 -20.55 8.30 6.02
C ALA A 127 -19.01 8.42 5.92
N GLY A 128 -18.30 8.52 7.07
CA GLY A 128 -16.84 8.56 7.10
C GLY A 128 -16.22 7.25 6.61
N ALA A 129 -16.76 6.12 7.07
CA ALA A 129 -16.32 4.80 6.61
C ALA A 129 -16.53 4.58 5.10
N TRP A 130 -17.63 5.12 4.55
CA TRP A 130 -17.93 5.02 3.12
C TRP A 130 -17.00 5.88 2.27
N LEU A 131 -16.78 7.13 2.65
CA LEU A 131 -15.86 8.02 1.95
C LEU A 131 -14.44 7.47 1.98
N VAL A 132 -13.94 7.11 3.17
CA VAL A 132 -12.58 6.61 3.34
C VAL A 132 -12.40 5.25 2.68
N GLY A 133 -13.32 4.29 2.90
CA GLY A 133 -13.21 2.97 2.29
C GLY A 133 -13.33 3.01 0.77
N GLY A 134 -14.25 3.81 0.22
CA GLY A 134 -14.42 3.97 -1.22
C GLY A 134 -13.23 4.66 -1.89
N SER A 135 -12.77 5.78 -1.33
CA SER A 135 -11.61 6.47 -1.89
C SER A 135 -10.33 5.63 -1.72
N SER A 136 -10.07 5.03 -0.56
CA SER A 136 -8.96 4.09 -0.40
C SER A 136 -9.03 2.90 -1.34
N GLY A 137 -10.21 2.30 -1.54
CA GLY A 137 -10.40 1.20 -2.49
C GLY A 137 -10.07 1.59 -3.92
N ALA A 138 -10.52 2.76 -4.36
CA ALA A 138 -10.19 3.31 -5.67
C ALA A 138 -8.68 3.58 -5.81
N LEU A 139 -8.05 4.17 -4.78
CA LEU A 139 -6.63 4.51 -4.79
C LEU A 139 -5.72 3.27 -4.69
N ILE A 140 -6.11 2.23 -3.96
CA ILE A 140 -5.40 0.95 -3.92
C ILE A 140 -5.52 0.26 -5.29
N ALA A 141 -6.73 0.21 -5.87
CA ALA A 141 -6.91 -0.43 -7.15
C ALA A 141 -6.20 0.30 -8.31
N ALA A 142 -6.19 1.64 -8.28
CA ALA A 142 -5.56 2.44 -9.32
C ALA A 142 -4.02 2.50 -9.16
N PHE A 143 -3.53 2.63 -7.93
CA PHE A 143 -2.14 3.03 -7.70
C PHE A 143 -1.42 2.18 -6.64
N SER A 144 -2.11 1.28 -5.95
CA SER A 144 -1.64 0.60 -4.73
C SER A 144 -1.39 1.54 -3.53
N ILE A 145 -1.75 2.84 -3.56
CA ILE A 145 -1.38 3.81 -2.50
C ILE A 145 -2.61 4.42 -1.79
N GLY A 146 -3.61 3.59 -1.43
CA GLY A 146 -4.76 4.06 -0.65
C GLY A 146 -4.70 3.77 0.85
N GLY A 147 -3.63 3.13 1.33
CA GLY A 147 -3.49 2.72 2.73
C GLY A 147 -3.44 3.82 3.79
N PRO A 148 -2.72 4.94 3.58
CA PRO A 148 -2.62 6.00 4.58
C PRO A 148 -3.96 6.61 5.01
N LEU A 149 -4.93 6.71 4.10
CA LEU A 149 -6.28 7.21 4.40
C LEU A 149 -7.01 6.32 5.41
N VAL A 150 -6.98 5.00 5.20
CA VAL A 150 -7.59 4.02 6.12
C VAL A 150 -6.87 4.02 7.46
N VAL A 151 -5.54 4.09 7.46
CA VAL A 151 -4.74 4.16 8.69
C VAL A 151 -5.11 5.40 9.49
N ALA A 152 -5.17 6.57 8.85
CA ALA A 152 -5.52 7.82 9.51
C ALA A 152 -6.92 7.73 10.13
N TRP A 153 -7.92 7.26 9.39
CA TRP A 153 -9.29 7.15 9.89
C TRP A 153 -9.44 6.12 11.01
N LEU A 154 -8.90 4.91 10.85
CA LEU A 154 -8.97 3.87 11.89
C LEU A 154 -8.21 4.26 13.17
N SER A 155 -7.16 5.08 13.06
CA SER A 155 -6.45 5.62 14.22
C SER A 155 -7.30 6.60 15.02
N HIS A 156 -8.28 7.25 14.40
CA HIS A 156 -9.25 8.11 15.09
C HIS A 156 -10.38 7.32 15.75
N CYS A 157 -10.66 6.08 15.32
CA CYS A 157 -11.69 5.21 15.90
C CYS A 157 -11.30 4.59 17.26
N GLY A 158 -10.20 5.02 17.90
CA GLY A 158 -9.80 4.56 19.24
C GLY A 158 -9.39 3.09 19.36
N LEU A 159 -9.03 2.44 18.24
CA LEU A 159 -8.60 1.05 18.25
C LEU A 159 -7.25 0.88 18.95
N ARG A 160 -7.09 -0.20 19.72
CA ARG A 160 -5.78 -0.62 20.23
C ARG A 160 -4.83 -0.88 19.04
N ALA A 161 -3.55 -0.52 19.17
CA ALA A 161 -2.57 -0.63 18.08
C ALA A 161 -2.55 -2.02 17.40
N ARG A 162 -2.72 -3.08 18.20
CA ARG A 162 -2.84 -4.47 17.75
C ARG A 162 -4.07 -4.73 16.86
N ALA A 163 -5.25 -4.28 17.32
CA ALA A 163 -6.50 -4.38 16.57
C ALA A 163 -6.53 -3.48 15.32
N LEU A 164 -5.93 -2.29 15.40
CA LEU A 164 -5.73 -1.39 14.25
C LEU A 164 -4.91 -2.08 13.16
N ARG A 165 -3.74 -2.61 13.53
CA ARG A 165 -2.84 -3.34 12.62
C ARG A 165 -3.53 -4.54 11.99
N ALA A 166 -4.21 -5.36 12.79
CA ALA A 166 -4.93 -6.53 12.32
C ALA A 166 -6.05 -6.15 11.32
N THR A 167 -6.81 -5.10 11.62
CA THR A 167 -7.88 -4.60 10.75
C THR A 167 -7.34 -4.08 9.42
N LEU A 168 -6.19 -3.40 9.43
CA LEU A 168 -5.51 -2.92 8.22
C LEU A 168 -5.05 -4.08 7.34
N ILE A 169 -4.39 -5.09 7.92
CA ILE A 169 -3.93 -6.27 7.17
C ILE A 169 -5.10 -6.97 6.48
N MET A 170 -6.20 -7.16 7.20
CA MET A 170 -7.43 -7.77 6.65
C MET A 170 -8.07 -6.92 5.55
N PHE A 171 -8.07 -5.59 5.73
CA PHE A 171 -8.60 -4.66 4.74
C PHE A 171 -7.77 -4.70 3.45
N PHE A 172 -6.45 -4.54 3.55
CA PHE A 172 -5.54 -4.60 2.40
C PHE A 172 -5.67 -5.93 1.68
N PHE A 173 -5.61 -7.05 2.40
CA PHE A 173 -5.77 -8.38 1.79
C PHE A 173 -6.99 -8.49 0.88
N ALA A 174 -8.16 -8.05 1.36
CA ALA A 174 -9.40 -8.15 0.60
C ALA A 174 -9.46 -7.17 -0.58
N VAL A 175 -8.99 -5.93 -0.39
CA VAL A 175 -8.98 -4.92 -1.46
C VAL A 175 -7.95 -5.25 -2.53
N ASP A 176 -6.75 -5.68 -2.15
CA ASP A 176 -5.68 -6.07 -3.07
C ASP A 176 -6.10 -7.28 -3.91
N LEU A 177 -6.77 -8.26 -3.29
CA LEU A 177 -7.31 -9.42 -3.99
C LEU A 177 -8.40 -9.02 -4.99
N ALA A 178 -9.30 -8.11 -4.60
CA ALA A 178 -10.35 -7.59 -5.49
C ALA A 178 -9.76 -6.78 -6.65
N ALA A 179 -8.76 -5.93 -6.38
CA ALA A 179 -8.05 -5.16 -7.40
C ALA A 179 -7.34 -6.09 -8.39
N LEU A 180 -6.62 -7.09 -7.89
CA LEU A 180 -5.89 -8.06 -8.72
C LEU A 180 -6.85 -8.91 -9.58
N ALA A 181 -7.98 -9.34 -9.03
CA ALA A 181 -9.03 -10.02 -9.78
C ALA A 181 -9.64 -9.11 -10.87
N GLY A 182 -9.88 -7.84 -10.55
CA GLY A 182 -10.39 -6.88 -11.51
C GLY A 182 -9.41 -6.53 -12.63
N LEU A 183 -8.11 -6.41 -12.33
CA LEU A 183 -7.07 -6.24 -13.33
C LEU A 183 -6.90 -7.48 -14.22
N ALA A 184 -7.03 -8.67 -13.64
CA ALA A 184 -7.04 -9.92 -14.40
C ALA A 184 -8.22 -9.96 -15.37
N ALA A 185 -9.43 -9.58 -14.92
CA ALA A 185 -10.62 -9.50 -15.76
C ALA A 185 -10.47 -8.45 -16.89
N ALA A 186 -9.78 -7.34 -16.62
CA ALA A 186 -9.47 -6.31 -17.61
C ALA A 186 -8.30 -6.67 -18.55
N SER A 187 -7.67 -7.85 -18.39
CA SER A 187 -6.45 -8.24 -19.13
C SER A 187 -5.31 -7.22 -18.98
N ALA A 188 -5.28 -6.49 -17.87
CA ALA A 188 -4.33 -5.42 -17.58
C ALA A 188 -3.12 -5.92 -16.75
N ILE A 189 -2.97 -7.24 -16.61
CA ILE A 189 -1.81 -7.86 -15.96
C ILE A 189 -0.77 -8.19 -17.04
N PRO A 190 0.41 -7.55 -17.01
CA PRO A 190 1.48 -7.86 -17.95
C PRO A 190 1.92 -9.33 -17.90
N ALA A 191 2.28 -9.88 -19.05
CA ALA A 191 2.87 -11.20 -19.12
C ALA A 191 4.18 -11.25 -18.30
N GLY A 192 4.35 -12.28 -17.48
CA GLY A 192 5.55 -12.47 -16.66
C GLY A 192 5.50 -11.84 -15.26
N THR A 193 4.47 -11.03 -14.91
CA THR A 193 4.33 -10.45 -13.56
C THR A 193 4.32 -11.52 -12.47
N GLY A 194 3.67 -12.66 -12.69
CA GLY A 194 3.66 -13.77 -11.73
C GLY A 194 5.05 -14.36 -11.46
N GLN A 195 5.88 -14.49 -12.50
CA GLN A 195 7.24 -15.00 -12.35
C GLN A 195 8.14 -13.98 -11.65
N GLN A 196 7.99 -12.68 -11.96
CA GLN A 196 8.68 -11.60 -11.25
C GLN A 196 8.30 -11.58 -9.76
N ALA A 197 7.02 -11.74 -9.44
CA ALA A 197 6.55 -11.83 -8.06
C ALA A 197 7.19 -13.03 -7.34
N LEU A 198 7.27 -14.19 -8.02
CA LEU A 198 7.89 -15.39 -7.45
C LEU A 198 9.38 -15.19 -7.14
N LEU A 199 10.11 -14.50 -8.02
CA LEU A 199 11.53 -14.18 -7.83
C LEU A 199 11.75 -13.20 -6.68
N MET A 200 10.77 -12.33 -6.40
CA MET A 200 10.82 -11.34 -5.32
C MET A 200 10.31 -11.86 -3.98
N LEU A 201 9.67 -13.04 -3.95
CA LEU A 201 9.20 -13.67 -2.71
C LEU A 201 10.30 -13.85 -1.66
N PRO A 202 11.51 -14.34 -1.95
CA PRO A 202 12.54 -14.52 -0.93
C PRO A 202 12.90 -13.21 -0.22
N ALA A 203 13.03 -12.12 -0.98
CA ALA A 203 13.30 -10.78 -0.44
C ALA A 203 12.13 -10.27 0.40
N LEU A 204 10.89 -10.50 -0.06
CA LEU A 204 9.67 -10.20 0.70
C LEU A 204 9.63 -10.96 2.03
N LEU A 205 9.86 -12.27 2.02
CA LEU A 205 9.85 -13.14 3.20
C LEU A 205 10.88 -12.68 4.24
N LEU A 206 12.12 -12.44 3.79
CA LEU A 206 13.19 -11.95 4.66
C LEU A 206 12.86 -10.59 5.25
N GLY A 207 12.36 -9.66 4.43
CA GLY A 207 11.98 -8.34 4.91
C GLY A 207 10.83 -8.37 5.92
N LEU A 208 9.78 -9.16 5.65
CA LEU A 208 8.66 -9.32 6.59
C LEU A 208 9.12 -9.91 7.91
N TRP A 209 9.96 -10.94 7.88
CA TRP A 209 10.49 -11.58 9.08
C TRP A 209 11.31 -10.59 9.92
N LEU A 210 12.22 -9.85 9.29
CA LEU A 210 13.01 -8.81 9.95
C LEU A 210 12.12 -7.71 10.55
N GLY A 211 11.13 -7.24 9.80
CA GLY A 211 10.19 -6.22 10.27
C GLY A 211 9.33 -6.67 11.45
N GLN A 212 8.86 -7.92 11.44
CA GLN A 212 8.10 -8.51 12.55
C GLN A 212 8.94 -8.63 13.82
N GLN A 213 10.18 -9.10 13.70
CA GLN A 213 11.11 -9.19 14.83
C GLN A 213 11.39 -7.82 15.45
N LEU A 214 11.53 -6.79 14.60
CA LEU A 214 11.74 -5.41 15.04
C LEU A 214 10.51 -4.82 15.73
N PHE A 215 9.30 -5.16 15.26
CA PHE A 215 8.05 -4.73 15.91
C PHE A 215 7.88 -5.29 17.32
N VAL A 216 8.29 -6.54 17.56
CA VAL A 216 8.24 -7.13 18.91
C VAL A 216 9.21 -6.40 19.86
N ARG A 217 10.28 -5.80 19.34
CA ARG A 217 11.31 -5.09 20.13
C ARG A 217 11.07 -3.58 20.28
N ILE A 218 10.33 -2.95 19.37
CA ILE A 218 10.10 -1.49 19.36
C ILE A 218 8.67 -1.18 19.83
N GLN A 219 8.51 -0.26 20.79
CA GLN A 219 7.20 0.24 21.21
C GLN A 219 6.44 0.83 20.00
N ALA A 220 5.19 0.41 19.79
CA ALA A 220 4.38 0.69 18.60
C ALA A 220 4.30 2.19 18.19
N GLU A 221 4.48 3.11 19.13
CA GLU A 221 4.47 4.56 18.87
C GLU A 221 5.71 5.07 18.11
N GLN A 222 6.86 4.42 18.27
CA GLN A 222 8.09 4.79 17.55
C GLN A 222 8.07 4.27 16.10
N ALA A 223 7.46 3.11 15.87
CA ALA A 223 7.29 2.54 14.53
C ALA A 223 6.41 3.43 13.63
N ALA A 224 5.33 3.99 14.18
CA ALA A 224 4.47 4.92 13.45
C ALA A 224 5.22 6.20 13.02
N ARG A 225 6.01 6.80 13.93
CA ARG A 225 6.84 7.98 13.65
C ARG A 225 7.93 7.70 12.61
N PHE A 226 8.57 6.53 12.66
CA PHE A 226 9.60 6.13 11.71
C PHE A 226 9.06 5.97 10.29
N THR A 227 7.85 5.42 10.17
CA THR A 227 7.16 5.24 8.89
C THR A 227 6.79 6.56 8.24
N GLN A 228 6.35 7.53 9.04
CA GLN A 228 6.07 8.89 8.57
C GLN A 228 7.35 9.59 8.08
N TRP A 229 8.46 9.43 8.79
CA TRP A 229 9.75 9.96 8.37
C TRP A 229 10.27 9.31 7.08
N LEU A 230 10.09 8.00 6.94
CA LEU A 230 10.53 7.26 5.75
C LEU A 230 9.70 7.63 4.50
N LEU A 231 8.39 7.80 4.67
CA LEU A 231 7.50 8.27 3.59
C LEU A 231 7.87 9.68 3.10
N LEU A 232 8.27 10.58 4.00
CA LEU A 232 8.76 11.92 3.63
C LEU A 232 10.04 11.88 2.82
N VAL A 233 11.01 11.09 3.26
CA VAL A 233 12.30 10.99 2.59
C VAL A 233 12.12 10.38 1.21
N LEU A 234 11.30 9.35 1.07
CA LEU A 234 10.99 8.74 -0.23
C LEU A 234 10.24 9.69 -1.17
N ALA A 235 9.30 10.49 -0.65
CA ALA A 235 8.63 11.52 -1.44
C ALA A 235 9.62 12.60 -1.93
N GLY A 236 10.55 13.03 -1.06
CA GLY A 236 11.60 14.00 -1.43
C GLY A 236 12.57 13.46 -2.47
N VAL A 237 13.03 12.21 -2.31
CA VAL A 237 13.98 11.57 -3.23
C VAL A 237 13.33 11.28 -4.59
N GLY A 238 12.06 10.86 -4.63
CA GLY A 238 11.32 10.64 -5.88
C GLY A 238 11.10 11.93 -6.68
N LEU A 239 10.88 13.06 -6.00
CA LEU A 239 10.76 14.37 -6.64
C LEU A 239 12.11 14.87 -7.20
N LEU A 240 13.20 14.66 -6.46
CA LEU A 240 14.55 15.05 -6.90
C LEU A 240 15.05 14.18 -8.06
N GLY A 241 14.71 12.90 -8.08
CA GLY A 241 15.10 11.97 -9.16
C GLY A 241 14.49 12.32 -10.52
N ARG A 242 13.34 13.02 -10.54
CA ARG A 242 12.71 13.52 -11.78
C ARG A 242 13.13 14.93 -12.17
N ALA A 243 13.66 15.73 -11.24
CA ALA A 243 14.23 17.04 -11.57
C ALA A 243 15.55 16.92 -12.36
N TRP A 244 16.09 15.71 -12.50
CA TRP A 244 17.36 15.39 -13.17
C TRP A 244 17.22 14.48 -14.40
N SER A 245 15.99 14.16 -14.85
CA SER A 245 15.68 13.40 -16.07
C SER A 245 14.89 14.23 -17.06
#